data_AF-A0AAE9HZ10-F1
#
_entry.id   AF-A0AAE9HZ10-F1
#
_cell.length_a   1.000
_cell.length_b   1.000
_cell.length_c   1.000
_cell.angle_alpha   90.00
_cell.angle_beta   90.00
_cell.angle_gamma   90.00
#
_symmetry.space_group_name_H-M   'P 1'
#
loop_
_entity.id
_entity.type
_entity.pdbx_description
1 polymer ?
#
loop_
_entity_poly.entity_id
_entity_poly.type
_entity_poly.pdbx_seq_one_letter_code
_entity_poly.pdbx_strand_id
1 'polypeptide(L)'
;MQQCSLVLNDQPMSAFRAGSAEFPAFSGLAPHINKRTSICIPDHGPIPPGTYYIIDRETGGKRSRGSAVPGADFRAYGKVVVK
;
A
#
# COMPACT_ATOMS: atom_id res chain seq x y z
N MET A 1 12.42 -9.06 5.01
CA MET A 1 11.07 -8.60 4.64
C MET A 1 10.48 -7.89 5.85
N GLN A 2 10.29 -6.57 5.77
CA GLN A 2 9.74 -5.79 6.87
C GLN A 2 8.23 -6.05 6.99
N GLN A 3 7.75 -6.41 8.18
CA GLN A 3 6.31 -6.50 8.43
C GLN A 3 5.79 -5.13 8.83
N CYS A 4 4.82 -4.64 8.06
CA CYS A 4 4.17 -3.37 8.30
C CYS A 4 2.66 -3.56 8.42
N SER A 5 1.98 -2.66 9.13
CA SER A 5 0.53 -2.67 9.24
C SER A 5 -0.05 -1.28 9.14
N LEU A 6 -1.18 -1.17 8.44
CA LEU A 6 -2.01 0.03 8.37
C LEU A 6 -3.40 -0.32 8.90
N VAL A 7 -3.98 0.53 9.75
CA VAL A 7 -5.32 0.33 10.29
C VAL A 7 -6.30 1.31 9.68
N LEU A 8 -7.42 0.83 9.12
CA LEU A 8 -8.54 1.66 8.68
C LEU A 8 -9.47 1.88 9.88
N ASN A 9 -9.34 3.05 10.51
CA ASN A 9 -9.98 3.39 11.80
C ASN A 9 -11.07 4.49 11.69
N ASP A 10 -11.55 4.81 10.48
CA ASP A 10 -12.52 5.89 10.21
C ASP A 10 -12.07 7.30 10.67
N GLN A 11 -10.81 7.47 11.07
CA GLN A 11 -10.25 8.76 11.49
C GLN A 11 -9.49 9.42 10.33
N PRO A 12 -9.32 10.76 10.33
CA PRO A 12 -8.55 11.46 9.30
C PRO A 12 -7.11 10.98 9.19
N MET A 13 -6.54 10.45 10.28
CA MET A 13 -5.20 9.91 10.33
C MET A 13 -5.16 8.57 11.06
N SER A 14 -4.31 7.68 10.57
CA SER A 14 -3.99 6.40 11.20
C SER A 14 -2.48 6.25 11.34
N ALA A 15 -2.08 5.23 12.07
CA ALA A 15 -0.70 4.85 12.26
C ALA A 15 -0.30 3.74 11.29
N PHE A 16 0.67 4.02 10.42
CA PHE A 16 1.40 3.01 9.68
C PHE A 16 2.59 2.54 10.52
N ARG A 17 2.52 1.29 10.98
CA ARG A 17 3.59 0.68 11.78
C ARG A 17 4.51 -0.10 10.88
N ALA A 18 5.81 0.14 10.97
CA ALA A 18 6.85 -0.57 10.25
C ALA A 18 7.95 -0.96 11.25
N GLY A 19 7.89 -2.21 11.76
CA GLY A 19 8.77 -2.63 12.84
C GLY A 19 8.54 -1.80 14.12
N SER A 20 9.59 -1.13 14.60
CA SER A 20 9.54 -0.25 15.78
C SER A 20 9.20 1.21 15.47
N ALA A 21 9.04 1.57 14.19
CA ALA A 21 8.68 2.93 13.78
C ALA A 21 7.18 3.02 13.46
N GLU A 22 6.60 4.18 13.77
CA GLU A 22 5.20 4.51 13.51
C GLU A 22 5.15 5.83 12.74
N PHE A 23 4.41 5.85 11.64
CA PHE A 23 4.28 6.99 10.75
C PHE A 23 2.81 7.39 10.61
N PRO A 24 2.47 8.69 10.63
CA PRO A 24 1.12 9.13 10.30
C PRO A 24 0.82 8.79 8.83
N ALA A 25 -0.19 7.96 8.58
CA ALA A 25 -0.65 7.60 7.25
C ALA A 25 -2.19 7.52 7.17
N PHE A 26 -2.74 7.73 5.98
CA PHE A 26 -4.17 7.56 5.70
C PHE A 26 -4.37 6.98 4.29
N SER A 27 -5.56 6.45 4.04
CA SER A 27 -5.96 5.93 2.73
C SER A 27 -7.36 6.42 2.36
N GLY A 28 -7.60 6.66 1.08
CA GLY A 28 -8.86 7.21 0.57
C GLY A 28 -8.88 8.75 0.52
N LEU A 29 -9.90 9.30 -0.12
CA LEU A 29 -10.14 10.74 -0.24
C LEU A 29 -11.24 11.19 0.73
N ALA A 30 -11.26 12.45 1.12
CA ALA A 30 -12.40 13.00 1.88
C ALA A 30 -13.70 12.87 1.05
N PRO A 31 -14.82 12.39 1.62
CA PRO A 31 -15.12 12.09 3.03
C PRO A 31 -14.92 10.61 3.45
N HIS A 32 -14.22 9.81 2.66
CA HIS A 32 -14.05 8.35 2.81
C HIS A 32 -12.70 7.93 3.43
N ILE A 33 -11.95 8.86 4.01
CA ILE A 33 -10.63 8.62 4.57
C ILE A 33 -10.69 7.55 5.66
N ASN A 34 -9.87 6.51 5.52
CA ASN A 34 -9.76 5.37 6.42
C ASN A 34 -11.09 4.65 6.71
N LYS A 35 -12.12 4.86 5.89
CA LYS A 35 -13.44 4.24 6.08
C LYS A 35 -13.54 2.87 5.46
N ARG A 36 -13.52 1.82 6.28
CA ARG A 36 -13.61 0.44 5.79
C ARG A 36 -14.92 0.16 5.03
N THR A 37 -16.00 0.86 5.37
CA THR A 37 -17.29 0.74 4.68
C THR A 37 -17.29 1.33 3.27
N SER A 38 -16.31 2.19 2.95
CA SER A 38 -16.21 2.90 1.67
C SER A 38 -15.20 2.26 0.70
N ILE A 39 -14.68 1.06 0.99
CA ILE A 39 -13.64 0.39 0.18
C ILE A 39 -14.06 0.09 -1.26
N CYS A 40 -15.36 -0.04 -1.51
CA CYS A 40 -15.92 -0.37 -2.83
C CYS A 40 -16.28 0.89 -3.63
N ILE A 41 -15.95 2.09 -3.15
CA ILE A 41 -16.17 3.34 -3.89
C ILE A 41 -14.94 3.56 -4.79
N PRO A 42 -15.08 3.45 -6.13
CA PRO A 42 -13.98 3.65 -7.05
C PRO A 42 -13.37 5.03 -6.86
N ASP A 43 -12.04 5.13 -7.00
CA ASP A 43 -11.22 6.35 -6.95
C ASP A 43 -11.27 7.19 -5.64
N HIS A 44 -12.25 6.96 -4.77
CA HIS A 44 -12.46 7.71 -3.53
C HIS A 44 -12.25 6.87 -2.26
N GLY A 45 -12.58 5.58 -2.31
CA GLY A 45 -12.50 4.66 -1.19
C GLY A 45 -11.05 4.40 -0.72
N PRO A 46 -10.85 4.00 0.54
CA PRO A 46 -9.55 3.55 0.99
C PRO A 46 -9.16 2.22 0.36
N ILE A 47 -7.87 1.92 0.40
CA ILE A 47 -7.34 0.64 -0.08
C ILE A 47 -8.03 -0.52 0.68
N PRO A 48 -8.52 -1.56 -0.02
CA PRO A 48 -9.19 -2.67 0.65
C PRO A 48 -8.32 -3.35 1.72
N PRO A 49 -8.92 -3.93 2.77
CA PRO A 49 -8.18 -4.76 3.71
C PRO A 49 -7.54 -5.96 2.99
N GLY A 50 -6.27 -6.21 3.26
CA GLY A 50 -5.52 -7.21 2.52
C GLY A 50 -4.03 -7.20 2.82
N THR A 51 -3.32 -8.08 2.11
CA THR A 51 -1.86 -8.13 2.14
C THR A 51 -1.31 -7.47 0.88
N TYR A 52 -0.49 -6.43 1.09
CA TYR A 52 0.17 -5.68 0.05
C TYR A 52 1.69 -5.83 0.19
N TYR A 53 2.41 -5.69 -0.92
CA TYR A 53 3.87 -5.80 -0.94
C TYR A 53 4.47 -4.49 -1.46
N ILE A 54 5.48 -3.99 -0.77
CA ILE A 54 6.29 -2.85 -1.22
C ILE A 54 7.40 -3.45 -2.09
N ILE A 55 7.35 -3.19 -3.38
CA ILE A 55 8.31 -3.66 -4.38
C ILE A 55 9.05 -2.47 -4.97
N ASP A 56 10.25 -2.71 -5.50
CA ASP A 56 10.94 -1.69 -6.29
C ASP A 56 10.14 -1.33 -7.54
N ARG A 57 10.10 -0.04 -7.85
CA ARG A 57 9.60 0.44 -9.13
C ARG A 57 10.71 0.31 -10.16
N GLU A 58 10.49 -0.47 -11.21
CA GLU A 58 11.46 -0.56 -12.30
C GLU A 58 11.69 0.80 -12.98
N THR A 59 12.90 1.01 -13.50
CA THR A 59 13.25 2.17 -14.32
C THR A 59 12.53 2.10 -15.67
N GLY A 60 11.33 2.66 -15.74
CA GLY A 60 10.58 2.76 -16.99
C GLY A 60 11.33 3.57 -18.05
N GLY A 61 11.51 3.01 -19.26
CA GLY A 61 12.19 3.68 -20.38
C GLY A 61 12.03 2.91 -21.70
N LYS A 62 12.44 3.47 -22.85
CA LYS A 62 12.30 2.79 -24.16
C LYS A 62 12.96 1.40 -24.23
N ARG A 63 13.93 1.10 -23.34
CA ARG A 63 14.56 -0.21 -23.16
C ARG A 63 13.87 -1.13 -22.14
N SER A 64 12.87 -0.67 -21.40
CA SER A 64 12.10 -1.50 -20.46
C SER A 64 11.03 -2.36 -21.16
N ARG A 65 10.81 -2.19 -22.48
CA ARG A 65 9.91 -3.06 -23.28
C ARG A 65 10.36 -4.52 -23.38
N GLY A 66 11.55 -4.85 -22.89
CA GLY A 66 12.05 -6.22 -22.75
C GLY A 66 12.21 -6.69 -21.30
N SER A 67 11.91 -5.83 -20.30
CA SER A 67 11.99 -6.17 -18.87
C SER A 67 10.62 -6.58 -18.31
N ALA A 68 9.85 -7.33 -19.09
CA ALA A 68 8.96 -8.31 -18.49
C ALA A 68 9.73 -9.64 -18.47
N VAL A 69 10.91 -9.65 -17.84
CA VAL A 69 11.70 -10.88 -17.74
C VAL A 69 10.94 -11.79 -16.78
N PRO A 70 10.47 -12.97 -17.19
CA PRO A 70 9.93 -13.94 -16.25
C PRO A 70 11.08 -14.31 -15.29
N GLY A 71 10.99 -13.90 -14.03
CA GLY A 71 12.05 -14.09 -13.04
C GLY A 71 13.02 -12.91 -12.86
N ALA A 72 12.75 -11.71 -13.38
CA ALA A 72 13.34 -10.52 -12.78
C ALA A 72 12.81 -10.41 -11.35
N ASP A 73 13.68 -10.65 -10.37
CA ASP A 73 13.34 -10.69 -8.95
C ASP A 73 12.68 -9.35 -8.54
N PHE A 74 11.34 -9.34 -8.49
CA PHE A 74 10.59 -8.30 -7.79
C PHE A 74 10.97 -8.40 -6.31
N ARG A 75 12.02 -7.70 -5.92
CA ARG A 75 12.49 -7.70 -4.54
C ARG A 75 11.46 -6.96 -3.69
N ALA A 76 10.66 -7.73 -2.96
CA ALA A 76 9.75 -7.17 -1.98
C ALA A 76 10.53 -6.75 -0.73
N TYR A 77 10.46 -5.47 -0.39
CA TYR A 77 11.10 -4.90 0.79
C TYR A 77 10.22 -5.06 2.03
N GLY A 78 8.90 -4.91 1.84
CA GLY A 78 7.94 -4.91 2.92
C GLY A 78 6.66 -5.66 2.56
N LYS A 79 6.05 -6.27 3.58
CA LYS A 79 4.70 -6.80 3.53
C LYS A 79 3.82 -5.93 4.42
N VAL A 80 2.86 -5.25 3.83
CA VAL A 80 1.90 -4.38 4.50
C VAL A 80 0.60 -5.14 4.68
N VAL A 81 0.17 -5.31 5.93
CA VAL A 81 -1.15 -5.84 6.26
C VAL A 81 -2.08 -4.67 6.54
N VAL A 82 -3.02 -4.42 5.63
CA VAL A 82 -4.08 -3.43 5.83
C VAL A 82 -5.20 -4.12 6.59
N LYS A 83 -5.51 -3.58 7.77
CA LYS A 83 -6.57 -4.08 8.63
C LYS A 83 -7.71 -3.09 8.63
#